data_AF-A0A432XAT5-F1
#
_entry.id   AF-A0A432XAT5-F1
#
_cell.length_a   1.000
_cell.length_b   1.000
_cell.length_c   1.000
_cell.angle_alpha   90.00
_cell.angle_beta   90.00
_cell.angle_gamma   90.00
#
_symmetry.space_group_name_H-M   'P 1'
#
loop_
_entity.id
_entity.type
_entity.pdbx_description
1 polymer ?
#
loop_
_entity_poly.entity_id
_entity_poly.type
_entity_poly.pdbx_seq_one_letter_code
_entity_poly.pdbx_strand_id
1 'polypeptide(L)'
;MKHRQRNKQTGQGMTEYIVILALVVVSAIGVYSLLGKTVRNQVAGVAKEIAGQSSSQELNEAKGAAQEASTKAKQNYGLSDYDDAS
;
A
#
# COMPACT_ATOMS: atom_id res chain seq x y z
N MET A 1 4.09 -10.34 -70.58
CA MET A 1 4.28 -9.94 -69.17
C MET A 1 3.22 -10.64 -68.33
N LYS A 2 3.60 -11.57 -67.44
CA LYS A 2 2.65 -12.44 -66.72
C LYS A 2 2.44 -11.88 -65.30
N HIS A 3 1.30 -11.23 -65.06
CA HIS A 3 0.94 -10.77 -63.72
C HIS A 3 0.60 -11.96 -62.84
N ARG A 4 1.47 -12.26 -61.87
CA ARG A 4 1.30 -13.30 -60.87
C ARG A 4 0.34 -12.75 -59.81
N GLN A 5 -0.93 -13.15 -59.84
CA GLN A 5 -1.89 -12.77 -58.79
C GLN A 5 -1.44 -13.40 -57.46
N ARG A 6 -1.13 -12.55 -56.47
CA ARG A 6 -0.94 -12.97 -55.08
C ARG A 6 -2.31 -13.39 -54.54
N ASN A 7 -2.50 -14.69 -54.31
CA ASN A 7 -3.66 -15.20 -53.59
C ASN A 7 -3.71 -14.50 -52.22
N LYS A 8 -4.73 -13.68 -52.00
CA LYS A 8 -5.04 -13.14 -50.67
C LYS A 8 -5.48 -14.33 -49.82
N GLN A 9 -4.65 -14.71 -48.85
CA GLN A 9 -4.97 -15.77 -47.92
C GLN A 9 -6.10 -15.29 -46.99
N THR A 10 -7.35 -15.55 -47.37
CA THR A 10 -8.54 -15.30 -46.56
C THR A 10 -8.57 -16.31 -45.40
N GLY A 11 -7.80 -16.02 -44.36
CA GLY A 11 -7.60 -16.89 -43.19
C GLY A 11 -6.27 -16.68 -42.49
N GLN A 12 -5.24 -16.17 -43.19
CA GLN A 12 -3.93 -15.90 -42.63
C GLN A 12 -3.97 -14.85 -41.51
N GLY A 13 -4.80 -13.81 -41.68
CA GLY A 13 -4.95 -12.76 -40.68
C GLY A 13 -5.66 -13.20 -39.39
N MET A 14 -6.54 -14.21 -39.45
CA MET A 14 -7.28 -14.68 -38.28
C MET A 14 -6.37 -15.52 -37.36
N THR A 15 -5.58 -16.43 -37.93
CA THR A 15 -4.64 -17.24 -37.14
C THR A 15 -3.50 -16.38 -36.59
N GLU A 16 -2.96 -15.45 -37.38
CA GLU A 16 -1.93 -14.52 -36.93
C GLU A 16 -2.40 -13.65 -35.77
N TYR A 17 -3.64 -13.13 -35.85
CA TYR A 17 -4.25 -12.36 -34.77
C TYR A 17 -4.44 -13.20 -33.50
N ILE A 18 -4.92 -14.45 -33.61
CA ILE A 18 -5.09 -15.34 -32.46
C ILE A 18 -3.74 -15.62 -31.79
N VAL A 19 -2.68 -15.87 -32.56
CA VAL A 19 -1.34 -16.12 -32.02
C VAL A 19 -0.79 -14.88 -31.31
N ILE A 20 -0.89 -13.70 -31.92
CA ILE A 20 -0.43 -12.45 -31.30
C ILE A 20 -1.23 -12.15 -30.03
N LEU A 21 -2.56 -12.31 -30.04
CA LEU A 21 -3.38 -12.15 -28.86
C LEU A 21 -2.99 -13.10 -27.74
N ALA A 22 -2.76 -14.38 -28.05
CA ALA A 22 -2.33 -15.36 -27.07
C ALA A 22 -1.02 -14.93 -26.38
N LEU A 23 -0.05 -14.42 -27.15
CA LEU A 23 1.21 -13.91 -26.61
C LEU A 23 1.03 -12.67 -25.72
N VAL A 24 0.18 -11.73 -26.12
CA VAL A 24 -0.13 -10.53 -25.31
C VAL A 24 -0.79 -10.93 -24.00
N VAL A 25 -1.76 -11.85 -24.04
CA VAL A 25 -2.48 -12.30 -22.83
C VAL A 25 -1.54 -13.01 -21.86
N VAL A 26 -0.69 -13.92 -22.34
CA VAL A 26 0.30 -14.61 -21.50
C VAL A 26 1.28 -13.62 -20.88
N SER A 27 1.75 -12.64 -21.66
CA SER A 27 2.64 -11.59 -21.19
C SER A 27 1.97 -10.72 -20.13
N ALA A 28 0.71 -10.33 -20.34
CA ALA A 28 -0.06 -9.52 -19.40
C ALA A 28 -0.22 -10.25 -18.05
N ILE A 29 -0.61 -11.53 -18.05
CA ILE A 29 -0.72 -12.33 -16.82
C ILE A 29 0.62 -12.38 -16.09
N GLY A 30 1.73 -12.59 -16.82
CA GLY A 30 3.08 -12.59 -16.25
C GLY A 30 3.47 -11.26 -15.61
N VAL A 31 3.28 -10.15 -16.33
CA VAL A 31 3.59 -8.80 -15.84
C VAL A 31 2.72 -8.44 -14.64
N TYR A 32 1.41 -8.69 -14.66
CA TYR A 32 0.53 -8.41 -13.52
C TYR A 32 0.90 -9.25 -12.28
N SER A 33 1.31 -10.50 -12.46
CA SER A 33 1.75 -11.37 -11.35
C SER A 33 3.05 -10.87 -10.72
N LEU A 34 4.03 -10.47 -11.53
CA LEU A 34 5.32 -9.98 -11.05
C LEU A 34 5.22 -8.56 -10.48
N LEU A 35 4.58 -7.64 -11.22
CA LEU A 35 4.37 -6.26 -10.79
C LEU A 35 3.47 -6.19 -9.56
N GLY A 36 2.40 -6.98 -9.49
CA GLY A 36 1.51 -7.03 -8.34
C GLY A 36 2.23 -7.45 -7.05
N LYS A 37 3.14 -8.43 -7.13
CA LYS A 37 3.98 -8.82 -5.99
C LYS A 37 4.95 -7.71 -5.59
N THR A 38 5.66 -7.11 -6.55
CA THR A 38 6.64 -6.06 -6.28
C THR A 38 5.99 -4.81 -5.69
N VAL A 39 4.90 -4.32 -6.32
CA VAL A 39 4.14 -3.17 -5.83
C VAL A 39 3.58 -3.45 -4.43
N ARG A 40 2.98 -4.62 -4.21
CA ARG A 40 2.48 -4.99 -2.87
C ARG A 40 3.60 -5.00 -1.83
N ASN A 41 4.76 -5.55 -2.16
CA ASN A 41 5.88 -5.62 -1.23
C ASN A 41 6.44 -4.23 -0.89
N GLN A 42 6.58 -3.35 -1.88
CA GLN A 42 7.02 -1.97 -1.65
C GLN A 42 5.99 -1.18 -0.85
N VAL A 43 4.70 -1.28 -1.20
CA VAL A 43 3.61 -0.65 -0.46
C VAL A 43 3.53 -1.20 0.97
N ALA A 44 3.74 -2.49 1.18
CA ALA A 44 3.79 -3.07 2.53
C ALA A 44 4.99 -2.53 3.34
N GLY A 45 6.14 -2.31 2.70
CA GLY A 45 7.30 -1.66 3.34
C GLY A 45 6.98 -0.24 3.79
N VAL A 46 6.44 0.58 2.87
CA VAL A 46 6.02 1.96 3.16
C VAL A 46 4.91 1.99 4.21
N ALA A 47 3.90 1.12 4.11
CA ALA A 47 2.82 1.03 5.09
C ALA A 47 3.32 0.62 6.48
N LYS A 48 4.32 -0.27 6.55
CA LYS A 48 4.94 -0.67 7.82
C LYS A 48 5.78 0.47 8.42
N GLU A 49 6.47 1.23 7.58
CA GLU A 49 7.22 2.41 8.02
C GLU A 49 6.27 3.51 8.53
N ILE A 50 5.20 3.82 7.79
CA ILE A 50 4.14 4.74 8.24
C ILE A 50 3.50 4.24 9.53
N ALA A 51 3.10 2.98 9.61
CA ALA A 51 2.50 2.41 10.82
C ALA A 51 3.48 2.42 12.01
N GLY A 52 4.78 2.21 11.77
CA GLY A 52 5.81 2.33 12.80
C GLY A 52 6.01 3.77 13.27
N GLN A 53 5.99 4.73 12.34
CA GLN A 53 6.06 6.16 12.66
C GLN A 53 4.82 6.61 13.44
N SER A 54 3.63 6.28 12.98
CA SER A 54 2.37 6.52 13.71
C SER A 54 2.44 5.90 15.10
N SER A 55 2.75 4.59 15.19
CA SER A 55 2.86 3.90 16.48
C SER A 55 3.85 4.58 17.42
N SER A 56 4.99 5.07 16.90
CA SER A 56 5.95 5.83 17.71
C SER A 56 5.40 7.17 18.20
N GLN A 57 4.60 7.87 17.40
CA GLN A 57 3.91 9.11 17.78
C GLN A 57 2.87 8.84 18.87
N GLU A 58 2.00 7.86 18.67
CA GLU A 58 0.97 7.49 19.66
C GLU A 58 1.61 7.01 20.98
N LEU A 59 2.72 6.26 20.91
CA LEU A 59 3.47 5.85 22.11
C LEU A 59 4.09 7.04 22.85
N ASN A 60 4.57 8.06 22.14
CA ASN A 60 5.12 9.27 22.75
C ASN A 60 4.03 10.12 23.41
N GLU A 61 2.88 10.28 22.74
CA GLU A 61 1.71 10.94 23.32
C GLU A 61 1.20 10.21 24.56
N ALA A 62 1.10 8.88 24.51
CA ALA A 62 0.70 8.06 25.64
C ALA A 62 1.68 8.20 26.83
N LYS A 63 2.99 8.24 26.55
CA LYS A 63 4.02 8.49 27.59
C LYS A 63 3.88 9.89 28.19
N GLY A 64 3.65 10.92 27.37
CA GLY A 64 3.43 12.29 27.82
C GLY A 64 2.20 12.38 28.73
N ALA A 65 1.07 11.84 28.28
CA ALA A 65 -0.16 11.78 29.08
C ALA A 65 0.03 11.00 30.40
N ALA A 66 0.78 9.88 30.38
CA ALA A 66 1.09 9.13 31.58
C ALA A 66 2.00 9.92 32.56
N GLN A 67 2.97 10.69 32.04
CA GLN A 67 3.82 11.56 32.85
C GLN A 67 3.04 12.74 33.44
N GLU A 68 2.15 13.35 32.67
CA GLU A 68 1.24 14.38 33.15
C GLU A 68 0.30 13.83 34.22
N ALA A 69 -0.30 12.66 34.00
CA ALA A 69 -1.14 11.99 34.98
C ALA A 69 -0.36 11.65 36.25
N SER A 70 0.89 11.19 36.14
CA SER A 70 1.77 10.94 37.29
C SER A 70 2.10 12.23 38.04
N THR A 71 2.39 13.31 37.32
CA THR A 71 2.65 14.64 37.90
C THR A 71 1.41 15.17 38.60
N LYS A 72 0.24 15.10 37.96
CA LYS A 72 -1.05 15.46 38.57
C LYS A 72 -1.41 14.57 39.75
N ALA A 73 -1.09 13.28 39.72
CA ALA A 73 -1.30 12.37 40.85
C ALA A 73 -0.36 12.67 42.03
N LYS A 74 0.88 13.09 41.75
CA LYS A 74 1.81 13.59 42.77
C LYS A 74 1.42 14.99 43.27
N GLN A 75 0.81 15.79 42.41
CA GLN A 75 0.34 17.13 42.73
C GLN A 75 -1.04 17.16 43.34
N ASN A 76 -1.86 16.10 43.22
CA ASN A 76 -3.07 15.89 44.01
C ASN A 76 -2.64 15.95 45.48
N TYR A 77 -2.59 17.15 46.03
CA TYR A 77 -3.75 17.86 46.54
C TYR A 77 -4.40 16.86 47.48
N GLY A 78 -3.62 16.52 48.52
CA GLY A 78 -4.21 16.14 49.79
C GLY A 78 -5.33 17.14 50.04
N LEU A 79 -6.44 16.62 50.52
CA LEU A 79 -7.67 17.28 50.93
C LEU A 79 -7.49 18.65 51.67
N SER A 80 -6.27 19.05 52.02
CA SER A 80 -5.85 20.35 52.53
C SER A 80 -6.16 21.56 51.63
N ASP A 81 -6.18 21.46 50.30
CA ASP A 81 -6.43 22.65 49.44
C ASP A 81 -7.93 22.95 49.24
N TYR A 82 -8.82 22.13 49.80
CA TYR A 82 -10.27 22.37 49.79
C TYR A 82 -10.78 23.07 51.07
N ASP A 83 -9.91 23.25 52.08
CA ASP A 83 -10.24 23.92 53.36
C ASP A 83 -9.83 25.42 53.39
N ASP A 84 -9.03 25.88 52.41
CA ASP A 84 -8.58 27.29 52.31
C ASP A 84 -9.55 28.20 51.50
N ALA A 85 -10.75 27.69 51.19
CA ALA A 85 -11.80 28.40 50.46
C ALA A 85 -13.05 28.71 51.31
N SER A 86 -12.90 28.88 52.63
CA SER A 86 -13.95 29.37 53.55
C SER A 86 -13.65 30.76 54.10
#